data_AF-A0A3C0FE24-F1
#
_entry.id   AF-A0A3C0FE24-F1
#
_cell.length_a   1.000
_cell.length_b   1.000
_cell.length_c   1.000
_cell.angle_alpha   90.00
_cell.angle_beta   90.00
_cell.angle_gamma   90.00
#
_symmetry.space_group_name_H-M   'P 1'
#
loop_
_entity.id
_entity.type
_entity.pdbx_description
1 polymer ?
#
loop_
_entity_poly.entity_id
_entity_poly.type
_entity_poly.pdbx_seq_one_letter_code
_entity_poly.pdbx_strand_id
1 'polypeptide(L)'
;MTGYASILFTGGPVFTGDPRRSAAEAVAVSGDRILAVGRAADLARYRGPGTRVVELAGRFLMPGFIDAHVHLAAYGANRLHINCKFPQVRSIRDIQERVRSR
;
A
#
# COMPACT_ATOMS: atom_id res chain seq x y z
N MET A 1 -16.26 -22.91 1.99
CA MET A 1 -14.81 -22.90 2.26
C MET A 1 -14.54 -22.12 3.54
N THR A 2 -14.40 -22.80 4.68
CA THR A 2 -13.98 -22.18 5.94
C THR A 2 -12.57 -22.65 6.25
N GLY A 3 -11.57 -21.90 5.77
CA GLY A 3 -10.16 -22.14 6.04
C GLY A 3 -9.56 -21.05 6.94
N TYR A 4 -8.44 -21.36 7.59
CA TYR A 4 -7.65 -20.38 8.35
C TYR A 4 -7.07 -19.30 7.42
N ALA A 5 -6.84 -18.12 7.98
CA ALA A 5 -6.16 -17.04 7.29
C ALA A 5 -4.67 -17.36 7.11
N SER A 6 -4.09 -16.99 5.97
CA SER A 6 -2.62 -16.91 5.84
C SER A 6 -2.09 -15.70 6.60
N ILE A 7 -2.83 -14.58 6.57
CA ILE A 7 -2.49 -13.35 7.30
C ILE A 7 -3.73 -12.83 8.01
N LEU A 8 -3.59 -12.49 9.29
CA LEU A 8 -4.62 -11.81 10.07
C LEU A 8 -4.08 -10.46 10.57
N PHE A 9 -4.62 -9.37 10.06
CA PHE A 9 -4.33 -8.02 10.55
C PHE A 9 -5.27 -7.68 11.71
N THR A 10 -4.74 -7.10 12.79
CA THR A 10 -5.50 -6.73 14.00
C THR A 10 -4.88 -5.54 14.71
N GLY A 11 -5.60 -4.97 15.68
CA GLY A 11 -5.07 -3.99 16.63
C GLY A 11 -4.92 -2.58 16.07
N GLY A 12 -5.70 -2.23 15.05
CA GLY A 12 -5.77 -0.89 14.49
C GLY A 12 -7.04 -0.67 13.68
N PRO A 13 -7.40 0.59 13.37
CA PRO A 13 -8.57 0.90 12.57
C PRO A 13 -8.42 0.43 11.12
N VAL A 14 -9.48 -0.17 10.56
CA VAL A 14 -9.54 -0.64 9.17
C VAL A 14 -10.57 0.16 8.40
N PHE A 15 -10.12 0.89 7.39
CA PHE A 15 -11.00 1.51 6.42
C PHE A 15 -11.30 0.57 5.26
N THR A 16 -12.57 0.43 4.92
CA THR A 16 -13.05 -0.48 3.87
C THR A 16 -13.60 0.25 2.65
N GLY A 17 -13.86 1.55 2.76
CA GLY A 17 -14.64 2.30 1.77
C GLY A 17 -16.14 1.96 1.76
N ASP A 18 -16.61 1.01 2.57
CA ASP A 18 -18.03 0.68 2.75
C ASP A 18 -18.55 1.32 4.05
N PRO A 19 -19.48 2.30 3.99
CA PRO A 19 -20.03 2.95 5.17
C PRO A 19 -20.69 1.98 6.16
N ARG A 20 -21.17 0.81 5.70
CA ARG A 20 -21.78 -0.23 6.53
C ARG A 20 -20.75 -1.01 7.35
N ARG A 21 -19.46 -0.83 7.07
CA ARG A 21 -18.32 -1.49 7.73
C ARG A 21 -17.33 -0.46 8.27
N SER A 22 -17.85 0.62 8.86
CA SER A 22 -17.07 1.75 9.38
C SER A 22 -16.30 1.46 10.67
N ALA A 23 -16.71 0.44 11.44
CA ALA A 23 -16.11 0.06 12.72
C ALA A 23 -15.21 -1.19 12.63
N ALA A 24 -14.59 -1.44 11.48
CA ALA A 24 -13.72 -2.60 11.29
C ALA A 24 -12.35 -2.39 11.96
N GLU A 25 -11.83 -3.46 12.56
CA GLU A 25 -10.59 -3.46 13.37
C GLU A 25 -9.64 -4.61 12.97
N ALA A 26 -10.11 -5.53 12.11
CA ALA A 26 -9.33 -6.66 11.64
C ALA A 26 -9.70 -7.07 10.21
N VAL A 27 -8.72 -7.66 9.53
CA VAL A 27 -8.85 -8.23 8.18
C VAL A 27 -8.19 -9.61 8.14
N ALA A 28 -8.96 -10.63 7.77
CA ALA A 28 -8.47 -11.97 7.55
C ALA A 28 -8.26 -12.19 6.04
N VAL A 29 -7.05 -12.63 5.66
CA VAL A 29 -6.65 -12.86 4.27
C VAL A 29 -6.21 -14.32 4.09
N SER A 30 -6.59 -14.94 2.98
CA SER A 30 -6.09 -16.24 2.56
C SER A 30 -5.59 -16.14 1.11
N GLY A 31 -4.29 -16.37 0.92
CA GLY A 31 -3.63 -16.13 -0.37
C GLY A 31 -3.78 -14.67 -0.80
N ASP A 32 -4.46 -14.46 -1.93
CA ASP A 32 -4.73 -13.17 -2.56
C ASP A 32 -6.16 -12.63 -2.28
N ARG A 33 -6.94 -13.30 -1.42
CA ARG A 33 -8.34 -12.94 -1.14
C ARG A 33 -8.59 -12.59 0.32
N ILE A 34 -9.47 -11.61 0.53
CA ILE A 34 -10.01 -11.29 1.85
C ILE A 34 -11.09 -12.31 2.20
N LEU A 35 -10.91 -13.01 3.32
CA LEU A 35 -11.91 -13.93 3.87
C LEU A 35 -12.99 -13.19 4.67
N ALA A 36 -12.58 -12.22 5.48
CA ALA A 36 -13.46 -11.47 6.36
C ALA A 36 -12.86 -10.12 6.76
N VAL A 37 -13.73 -9.18 7.09
CA VAL A 37 -13.40 -7.87 7.67
C VAL A 37 -14.40 -7.60 8.78
N GLY A 38 -13.94 -7.16 9.94
CA GLY A 38 -14.84 -6.93 11.08
C GLY A 38 -14.11 -6.62 12.38
N ARG A 39 -14.75 -6.93 13.50
CA ARG A 39 -14.15 -6.80 14.84
C ARG A 39 -13.03 -7.83 15.00
N ALA A 40 -12.00 -7.46 15.77
CA ALA A 40 -10.87 -8.35 16.03
C ALA A 40 -11.30 -9.66 16.72
N ALA A 41 -12.25 -9.58 17.66
CA ALA A 41 -12.79 -10.74 18.36
C ALA A 41 -13.46 -11.74 17.40
N ASP A 42 -14.29 -11.25 16.47
CA ASP A 42 -14.99 -12.11 15.51
C ASP A 42 -14.04 -12.81 14.54
N LEU A 43 -12.93 -12.15 14.20
CA LEU A 43 -11.95 -12.67 13.26
C LEU A 43 -10.91 -13.58 13.90
N ALA A 44 -10.85 -13.66 15.24
CA ALA A 44 -9.95 -14.57 15.97
C ALA A 44 -10.12 -16.04 15.55
N ARG A 45 -11.34 -16.43 15.15
CA ARG A 45 -11.66 -17.78 14.60
C ARG A 45 -10.90 -18.15 13.33
N TYR A 46 -10.38 -17.18 12.59
CA TYR A 46 -9.59 -17.43 11.37
C TYR A 46 -8.11 -17.68 11.68
N ARG A 47 -7.67 -17.52 12.93
CA ARG A 47 -6.31 -17.86 13.35
C ARG A 47 -6.18 -19.38 13.51
N GLY A 48 -5.28 -19.98 12.74
CA GLY A 48 -4.93 -21.39 12.86
C GLY A 48 -3.43 -21.64 12.73
N PRO A 49 -3.02 -22.92 12.61
CA PRO A 49 -1.63 -23.27 12.39
C PRO A 49 -1.07 -22.58 11.14
N GLY A 50 0.02 -21.83 11.29
CA GLY A 50 0.65 -21.11 10.18
C GLY A 50 0.06 -19.73 9.85
N THR A 51 -1.01 -19.28 10.52
CA THR A 51 -1.50 -17.92 10.34
C THR A 51 -0.48 -16.90 10.83
N ARG A 52 -0.03 -16.00 9.96
CA ARG A 52 0.78 -14.84 10.33
C ARG A 52 -0.12 -13.74 10.89
N VAL A 53 -0.03 -13.47 12.18
CA VAL A 53 -0.73 -12.34 12.79
C VAL A 53 0.12 -11.07 12.63
N VAL A 54 -0.49 -10.00 12.11
CA VAL A 54 0.12 -8.68 11.97
C VAL A 54 -0.60 -7.73 12.92
N GLU A 55 0.08 -7.40 14.01
CA GLU A 55 -0.37 -6.40 14.97
C GLU A 55 -0.07 -4.99 14.43
N LEU A 56 -1.11 -4.18 14.28
CA LEU A 56 -1.02 -2.84 13.70
C LEU A 56 -0.58 -1.77 14.71
N ALA A 57 -0.67 -2.05 16.02
CA ALA A 57 -0.29 -1.11 17.08
C ALA A 57 -0.94 0.27 16.92
N GLY A 58 -2.24 0.28 16.65
CA GLY A 58 -3.06 1.48 16.42
C GLY A 58 -2.91 2.10 15.03
N ARG A 59 -2.05 1.56 14.14
CA ARG A 59 -1.90 2.08 12.78
C ARG A 59 -3.12 1.76 11.92
N PHE A 60 -3.34 2.61 10.92
CA PHE A 60 -4.46 2.54 10.01
C PHE A 60 -4.20 1.58 8.85
N LEU A 61 -5.16 0.70 8.56
CA LEU A 61 -5.17 -0.18 7.39
C LEU A 61 -6.23 0.30 6.39
N MET A 62 -5.87 0.37 5.11
CA MET A 62 -6.75 0.79 4.02
C MET A 62 -6.49 -0.01 2.74
N PRO A 63 -7.41 0.03 1.75
CA PRO A 63 -7.12 -0.48 0.42
C PRO A 63 -5.88 0.19 -0.17
N GLY A 64 -5.09 -0.57 -0.92
CA GLY A 64 -3.98 0.01 -1.69
C GLY A 64 -4.50 1.02 -2.72
N PHE A 65 -3.68 2.02 -3.05
CA PHE A 65 -4.02 2.95 -4.11
C PHE A 65 -4.08 2.24 -5.47
N ILE A 66 -5.06 2.64 -6.28
CA ILE A 66 -5.20 2.21 -7.67
C ILE A 66 -4.94 3.45 -8.53
N ASP A 67 -3.82 3.43 -9.26
CA ASP A 67 -3.55 4.41 -10.32
C ASP A 67 -4.21 3.92 -11.62
N ALA A 68 -5.31 4.57 -12.00
CA ALA A 68 -6.09 4.19 -13.17
C ALA A 68 -5.43 4.56 -14.50
N HIS A 69 -4.42 5.44 -14.49
CA HIS A 69 -3.79 5.91 -15.71
C HIS A 69 -2.36 6.38 -15.48
N VAL A 70 -1.40 5.52 -15.85
CA VAL A 70 0.03 5.83 -15.74
C VAL A 70 0.80 5.32 -16.96
N HIS A 71 1.76 6.11 -17.43
CA HIS A 71 2.75 5.68 -18.42
C HIS A 71 3.99 5.12 -17.71
N LEU A 72 3.95 3.86 -17.25
CA LEU A 72 5.01 3.26 -16.42
C LEU A 72 6.41 3.30 -17.07
N ALA A 73 6.50 2.98 -18.37
CA ALA A 73 7.78 3.01 -19.09
C ALA A 73 8.37 4.43 -19.17
N ALA A 74 7.54 5.44 -19.47
CA ALA A 74 7.96 6.83 -19.51
C ALA A 74 8.36 7.34 -18.12
N TYR A 75 7.66 6.91 -17.06
CA TYR A 75 8.02 7.23 -15.68
C TYR A 75 9.39 6.65 -15.31
N GLY A 76 9.66 5.38 -15.65
CA GLY A 76 10.95 4.75 -15.46
C GLY A 76 12.07 5.48 -16.21
N ALA A 77 11.87 5.78 -17.50
CA ALA A 77 12.82 6.54 -18.30
C ALA A 77 13.10 7.93 -17.70
N ASN A 78 12.07 8.63 -17.23
CA ASN A 78 12.22 9.94 -16.59
C ASN A 78 13.07 9.88 -15.31
N ARG A 79 13.06 8.78 -14.56
CA ARG A 79 13.97 8.60 -13.40
C ARG A 79 15.43 8.47 -13.80
N LEU A 80 15.69 8.01 -15.02
CA LEU A 80 17.02 7.92 -15.63
C LEU A 80 17.39 9.18 -16.40
N HIS A 81 16.57 10.23 -16.43
CA HIS A 81 16.94 11.49 -17.08
C HIS A 81 17.64 12.44 -16.12
N ILE A 82 18.47 13.33 -16.67
CA ILE A 82 19.01 14.47 -15.92
C ILE A 82 17.87 15.46 -15.76
N ASN A 83 17.56 15.83 -14.53
CA ASN A 83 16.55 16.85 -14.28
C ASN A 83 17.11 18.24 -14.64
N CYS A 84 16.74 18.73 -15.82
CA CYS A 84 17.08 20.06 -16.33
C CYS A 84 15.93 21.07 -16.20
N LYS A 85 14.91 20.77 -15.39
CA LYS A 85 13.75 21.66 -15.20
C LYS A 85 14.09 22.82 -14.25
N PHE A 86 13.42 23.94 -14.45
CA PHE A 86 13.37 25.02 -13.46
C PHE A 86 12.53 24.56 -12.24
N PRO A 87 12.89 24.94 -10.99
CA PRO A 87 13.97 25.85 -10.60
C PRO A 87 15.34 25.20 -10.39
N GLN A 88 15.47 23.89 -10.61
CA GLN A 88 16.72 23.13 -10.39
C GLN A 88 17.85 23.54 -11.35
N VAL A 89 17.49 24.19 -12.46
CA VAL A 89 18.35 24.83 -13.45
C VAL A 89 17.74 26.19 -13.77
N ARG A 90 18.57 27.24 -13.84
CA ARG A 90 18.17 28.63 -14.10
C ARG A 90 18.84 29.23 -15.34
N SER A 91 19.82 28.55 -15.92
CA SER A 91 20.51 28.99 -17.13
C SER A 91 20.88 27.82 -18.05
N ILE A 92 21.15 28.12 -19.33
CA ILE A 92 21.70 27.12 -20.27
C ILE A 92 23.02 26.53 -19.73
N ARG A 93 23.83 27.34 -19.05
CA ARG A 93 25.07 26.90 -18.43
C ARG A 93 24.83 25.83 -17.36
N ASP A 94 23.82 25.99 -16.51
CA ASP A 94 23.49 24.99 -15.48
C ASP A 94 23.06 23.65 -16.11
N ILE A 95 22.37 23.69 -17.27
CA ILE A 95 22.02 22.48 -18.04
C ILE A 95 23.31 21.79 -18.50
N GLN A 96 24.21 22.54 -19.12
CA GLN A 96 25.48 22.00 -19.63
C GLN A 96 26.33 21.40 -18.50
N GLU A 97 26.42 22.07 -17.35
CA GLU A 97 27.15 21.59 -16.18
C GLU A 97 26.56 20.28 -15.64
N ARG A 98 25.23 20.19 -15.49
CA ARG A 98 24.55 18.95 -15.06
C ARG A 98 24.70 17.79 -16.04
N VAL A 99 24.73 18.07 -17.34
CA VAL A 99 24.96 17.04 -18.37
C VAL A 99 26.38 16.48 -18.31
N ARG A 100 27.37 17.33 -18.03
CA ARG A 100 28.78 16.92 -17.90
C ARG A 100 29.09 16.20 -16.59
N SER A 101 28.35 16.48 -15.52
CA SER A 101 28.59 15.92 -14.18
C SER A 101 27.93 14.55 -13.96
N ARG A 102 27.53 13.88 -15.03
CA ARG A 102 26.85 12.59 -15.01
C ARG A 102 27.74 11.52 -15.59
#